data_AF-A0AAD8JJU6-F1
#
_entry.id   AF-A0AAD8JJU6-F1
#
_cell.length_a   1.000
_cell.length_b   1.000
_cell.length_c   1.000
_cell.angle_alpha   90.00
_cell.angle_beta   90.00
_cell.angle_gamma   90.00
#
_symmetry.space_group_name_H-M   'P 1'
#
loop_
_entity.id
_entity.type
_entity.pdbx_description
1 polymer ?
#
loop_
_entity_poly.entity_id
_entity_poly.type
_entity_poly.pdbx_seq_one_letter_code
_entity_poly.pdbx_strand_id
1 'polypeptide(L)'
;MINYGLKLTQGRKVLEIRPTINWDKGKALEFLLESLGYANSDNVLPIYMGDDRTDEDAFKVLHNKGQGFGILVSKFPKETAASYSLKEPLEACFTLPLHR
;
A
#
# COMPACT_ATOMS: atom_id res chain seq x y z
N MET A 1 18.44 17.71 -25.69
CA MET A 1 17.05 17.25 -25.51
C MET A 1 16.60 17.65 -24.12
N ILE A 2 15.50 18.38 -24.00
CA ILE A 2 14.94 18.81 -22.70
C ILE A 2 14.26 17.60 -22.05
N ASN A 3 14.68 17.26 -20.83
CA ASN A 3 14.05 16.21 -20.02
C ASN A 3 12.92 16.85 -19.20
N TYR A 4 11.66 16.58 -19.58
CA TYR A 4 10.49 17.11 -18.88
C TYR A 4 10.22 16.43 -17.52
N GLY A 5 11.06 15.47 -17.10
CA GLY A 5 10.86 14.72 -15.87
C GLY A 5 9.56 13.91 -15.90
N LEU A 6 9.18 13.39 -17.08
CA LEU A 6 7.99 12.56 -17.27
C LEU A 6 8.40 11.15 -17.72
N LYS A 7 7.72 10.14 -17.20
CA LYS A 7 7.86 8.73 -17.55
C LYS A 7 6.59 8.25 -18.24
N LEU A 8 6.79 7.56 -19.36
CA LEU A 8 5.73 6.86 -20.07
C LEU A 8 5.67 5.40 -19.60
N THR A 9 4.50 4.92 -19.21
CA THR A 9 4.27 3.51 -18.86
C THR A 9 3.08 2.97 -19.63
N GLN A 10 3.19 1.74 -20.14
CA GLN A 10 2.12 1.08 -20.89
C GLN A 10 1.40 0.08 -19.98
N GLY A 11 0.10 0.30 -19.77
CA GLY A 11 -0.79 -0.63 -19.07
C GLY A 11 -1.65 -1.42 -20.05
N ARG A 12 -2.58 -2.23 -19.53
CA ARG A 12 -3.47 -3.05 -20.36
C ARG A 12 -4.46 -2.15 -21.11
N LYS A 13 -4.14 -1.85 -22.37
CA LYS A 13 -4.87 -0.91 -23.25
C LYS A 13 -4.87 0.55 -22.75
N VAL A 14 -3.83 0.97 -22.01
CA VAL A 14 -3.67 2.36 -21.58
C VAL A 14 -2.21 2.79 -21.71
N LEU A 15 -2.02 4.08 -21.96
CA LEU A 15 -0.72 4.76 -21.90
C LEU A 15 -0.78 5.79 -20.78
N GLU A 16 0.12 5.69 -19.82
CA GLU A 16 0.20 6.58 -18.67
C GLU A 16 1.40 7.51 -18.81
N ILE A 17 1.17 8.82 -18.66
CA ILE A 17 2.22 9.83 -18.55
C ILE A 17 2.23 10.28 -17.09
N ARG A 18 3.34 10.05 -16.40
CA ARG A 18 3.50 10.41 -14.99
C ARG A 18 4.81 11.17 -14.75
N PRO A 19 4.89 12.08 -13.78
CA PRO A 19 6.18 12.62 -13.32
C PRO A 19 7.15 11.49 -12.95
N THR A 20 8.44 11.66 -13.28
CA THR A 20 9.55 10.81 -12.88
C THR A 20 9.91 11.09 -11.42
N ILE A 21 8.92 10.91 -10.54
CA ILE A 21 9.10 10.99 -9.10
C ILE A 21 9.30 9.56 -8.62
N ASN A 22 10.31 9.35 -7.77
CA ASN A 22 10.52 8.08 -7.10
C ASN A 22 9.46 7.90 -6.01
N TRP A 23 8.21 7.70 -6.40
CA TRP A 23 7.04 7.56 -5.53
C TRP A 23 6.45 6.15 -5.64
N ASP A 24 6.23 5.53 -4.50
CA ASP A 24 5.64 4.19 -4.36
C ASP A 24 4.56 4.23 -3.27
N LYS A 25 3.80 3.13 -3.14
CA LYS A 25 2.70 3.05 -2.18
C LYS A 25 3.19 3.12 -0.73
N GLY A 26 4.44 2.72 -0.45
CA GLY A 26 5.08 2.89 0.84
C GLY A 26 5.31 4.35 1.19
N LYS A 27 5.89 5.13 0.27
CA LYS A 27 6.07 6.59 0.45
C LYS A 27 4.74 7.32 0.60
N ALA A 28 3.70 6.90 -0.13
CA ALA A 28 2.36 7.44 0.03
C ALA A 28 1.81 7.22 1.44
N LEU A 29 2.01 6.03 2.00
CA LEU A 29 1.60 5.68 3.35
C LEU A 29 2.36 6.52 4.40
N GLU A 30 3.69 6.62 4.30
CA GLU A 30 4.50 7.44 5.20
C GLU A 30 4.06 8.90 5.16
N PHE A 31 3.87 9.46 3.97
CA PHE A 31 3.38 10.81 3.78
C PHE A 31 2.03 11.06 4.46
N LEU A 32 1.09 10.10 4.37
CA LEU A 32 -0.22 10.21 5.01
C LEU A 32 -0.09 10.18 6.54
N LEU A 33 0.71 9.26 7.08
CA LEU A 33 0.95 9.18 8.53
C LEU A 33 1.60 10.47 9.06
N GLU A 34 2.57 11.02 8.35
CA GLU A 34 3.21 12.29 8.72
C GLU A 34 2.23 13.46 8.65
N SER A 35 1.51 13.59 7.54
CA SER A 35 0.57 14.69 7.30
C SER A 35 -0.58 14.73 8.32
N LEU A 36 -0.97 13.55 8.82
CA LEU A 36 -2.01 13.41 9.86
C LEU A 36 -1.45 13.47 11.29
N GLY A 37 -0.13 13.60 11.47
CA GLY A 37 0.51 13.64 12.79
C GLY A 37 0.61 12.27 13.49
N TYR A 38 0.49 11.17 12.74
CA TYR A 38 0.51 9.79 13.25
C TYR A 38 1.82 9.05 13.01
N ALA A 39 2.84 9.68 12.41
CA ALA A 39 4.10 9.03 12.05
C ALA A 39 4.80 8.28 13.20
N ASN A 40 4.59 8.72 14.45
CA ASN A 40 5.11 8.10 15.68
C ASN A 40 4.02 7.99 16.77
N SER A 41 2.75 7.83 16.38
CA SER A 41 1.63 7.82 17.33
C SER A 41 1.24 6.41 17.74
N ASP A 42 1.38 6.05 19.01
CA ASP A 42 0.94 4.75 19.54
C ASP A 42 -0.59 4.62 19.66
N ASN A 43 -1.32 5.72 19.44
CA ASN A 43 -2.78 5.77 19.56
C ASN A 43 -3.50 5.36 18.26
N VAL A 44 -2.76 5.14 17.17
CA VAL A 44 -3.32 4.74 15.87
C VAL A 44 -2.62 3.46 15.42
N LEU A 45 -3.40 2.53 14.88
CA LEU A 45 -2.91 1.31 14.28
C LEU A 45 -3.14 1.37 12.76
N PRO A 46 -2.10 1.68 11.95
CA PRO A 46 -2.25 1.71 10.50
C PRO A 46 -2.55 0.31 9.95
N ILE A 47 -3.57 0.19 9.12
CA ILE A 47 -3.89 -1.04 8.39
C ILE A 47 -3.86 -0.73 6.90
N TYR A 48 -3.02 -1.45 6.15
CA TYR A 48 -2.95 -1.33 4.69
C TYR A 48 -3.40 -2.65 4.05
N MET A 49 -4.36 -2.59 3.13
CA MET A 49 -4.84 -3.73 2.37
C MET A 49 -4.50 -3.57 0.89
N GLY A 50 -4.01 -4.63 0.26
CA GLY A 50 -3.63 -4.62 -1.14
C GLY A 50 -3.61 -6.01 -1.76
N ASP A 51 -3.70 -6.11 -3.07
CA ASP A 51 -3.82 -7.39 -3.81
C ASP A 51 -2.65 -7.65 -4.77
N ASP A 52 -1.88 -6.62 -5.09
CA ASP A 52 -0.88 -6.63 -6.14
C ASP A 52 0.56 -6.46 -5.63
N ARG A 53 1.52 -6.56 -6.56
CA ARG A 53 2.95 -6.50 -6.23
C ARG A 53 3.39 -5.10 -5.76
N THR A 54 2.68 -4.05 -6.14
CA THR A 54 3.03 -2.68 -5.77
C THR A 54 2.66 -2.36 -4.33
N ASP A 55 1.73 -3.12 -3.74
CA ASP A 55 1.36 -3.01 -2.32
C ASP A 55 2.46 -3.50 -1.36
N GLU A 56 3.40 -4.31 -1.86
CA GLU A 56 4.57 -4.75 -1.08
C GLU A 56 5.40 -3.59 -0.52
N ASP A 57 5.46 -2.46 -1.23
CA ASP A 57 6.19 -1.29 -0.75
C ASP A 57 5.54 -0.72 0.53
N ALA A 58 4.20 -0.74 0.62
CA ALA A 58 3.46 -0.34 1.82
C ALA A 58 3.56 -1.39 2.93
N PHE A 59 3.47 -2.68 2.60
CA PHE A 59 3.63 -3.75 3.58
C PHE A 59 5.00 -3.72 4.26
N LYS A 60 6.08 -3.49 3.49
CA LYS A 60 7.44 -3.35 4.03
C LYS A 60 7.58 -2.18 4.97
N VAL A 61 6.95 -1.03 4.68
CA VAL A 61 6.95 0.12 5.59
C VAL A 61 6.36 -0.25 6.95
N LEU A 62 5.17 -0.86 6.95
CA LEU A 62 4.51 -1.28 8.21
C LEU A 62 5.31 -2.36 8.94
N HIS A 63 5.83 -3.35 8.21
CA HIS A 63 6.65 -4.42 8.76
C HIS A 63 7.93 -3.87 9.41
N ASN A 64 8.67 -3.00 8.71
CA ASN A 64 9.93 -2.44 9.21
C ASN A 64 9.74 -1.47 10.37
N LYS A 65 8.64 -0.70 10.36
CA LYS A 65 8.28 0.18 11.50
C LYS A 65 7.84 -0.62 12.73
N GLY A 66 7.39 -1.87 12.55
CA GLY A 66 6.82 -2.68 13.63
C GLY A 66 5.50 -2.12 14.16
N GLN A 67 4.86 -1.21 13.43
CA GLN A 67 3.67 -0.47 13.83
C GLN A 67 2.63 -0.50 12.72
N GLY A 68 1.54 -1.22 12.97
CA GLY A 68 0.48 -1.47 11.98
C GLY A 68 0.58 -2.82 11.30
N PHE A 69 -0.37 -3.11 10.40
CA PHE A 69 -0.48 -4.39 9.72
C PHE A 69 -0.74 -4.23 8.23
N GLY A 70 0.05 -4.94 7.43
CA GLY A 70 -0.24 -5.19 6.02
C GLY A 70 -1.12 -6.43 5.86
N ILE A 71 -2.12 -6.37 4.98
CA ILE A 71 -3.00 -7.49 4.64
C ILE A 71 -2.99 -7.71 3.14
N LEU A 72 -2.51 -8.87 2.69
CA LEU A 72 -2.53 -9.28 1.29
C LEU A 72 -3.89 -9.90 0.96
N VAL A 73 -4.58 -9.39 -0.04
CA VAL A 73 -5.79 -10.01 -0.59
C VAL A 73 -5.40 -10.87 -1.80
N SER A 74 -5.35 -12.19 -1.62
CA SER A 74 -5.07 -13.10 -2.72
C SER A 74 -5.65 -14.49 -2.55
N LYS A 75 -6.24 -15.01 -3.63
CA LYS A 75 -6.77 -16.37 -3.70
C LYS A 75 -5.70 -17.45 -3.56
N PHE A 76 -4.44 -17.13 -3.90
CA PHE A 76 -3.33 -18.06 -3.90
C PHE A 76 -2.22 -17.55 -2.97
N PRO A 77 -1.46 -18.45 -2.29
CA PRO A 77 -0.31 -18.05 -1.51
C PRO A 77 0.72 -17.29 -2.36
N LYS A 78 1.25 -16.20 -1.83
CA LYS A 78 2.34 -15.41 -2.42
C LYS A 78 3.36 -15.09 -1.35
N GLU A 79 4.63 -14.98 -1.74
CA GLU A 79 5.64 -14.35 -0.89
C GLU A 79 5.28 -12.87 -0.71
N THR A 80 5.23 -12.41 0.55
CA THR A 80 4.75 -11.06 0.89
C THR A 80 5.31 -10.61 2.23
N ALA A 81 5.52 -9.30 2.39
CA ALA A 81 5.81 -8.68 3.68
C ALA A 81 4.54 -8.41 4.52
N ALA A 82 3.34 -8.69 4.00
CA ALA A 82 2.09 -8.55 4.73
C ALA A 82 2.07 -9.49 5.96
N SER A 83 1.50 -9.00 7.05
CA SER A 83 1.35 -9.77 8.30
C SER A 83 0.23 -10.80 8.21
N TYR A 84 -0.79 -10.53 7.37
CA TYR A 84 -1.96 -11.38 7.20
C TYR A 84 -2.32 -11.50 5.72
N SER A 85 -3.18 -12.47 5.40
CA SER A 85 -3.79 -12.57 4.08
C SER A 85 -5.28 -12.92 4.14
N LEU A 86 -6.02 -12.44 3.14
CA LEU A 86 -7.42 -12.75 2.86
C LEU A 86 -7.52 -13.40 1.48
N LYS A 87 -8.48 -14.29 1.26
CA LYS A 87 -8.62 -15.01 -0.01
C LYS A 87 -9.29 -14.17 -1.09
N GLU A 88 -10.20 -13.28 -0.69
CA GLU A 88 -10.98 -12.47 -1.62
C GLU A 88 -11.41 -11.14 -0.99
N PRO A 89 -11.70 -10.10 -1.81
CA PRO A 89 -12.07 -8.78 -1.31
C PRO A 89 -13.30 -8.77 -0.39
N LEU A 90 -14.21 -9.74 -0.56
CA LEU A 90 -15.44 -9.84 0.23
C LEU A 90 -15.16 -10.16 1.70
N GLU A 91 -14.08 -10.89 2.00
CA GLU A 91 -13.65 -11.16 3.38
C GLU A 91 -13.27 -9.87 4.11
N ALA A 92 -12.68 -8.89 3.41
CA ALA A 92 -12.28 -7.61 3.99
C ALA A 92 -13.46 -6.85 4.62
N CYS A 93 -14.64 -6.96 3.99
CA CYS A 93 -15.87 -6.32 4.42
C CYS A 93 -16.40 -6.90 5.76
N PHE A 94 -16.12 -8.17 6.04
CA PHE A 94 -16.54 -8.84 7.27
C PHE A 94 -15.47 -8.80 8.37
N THR A 95 -14.19 -8.67 8.01
CA THR A 95 -13.08 -8.74 8.97
C THR A 95 -12.80 -7.44 9.71
N LEU A 96 -13.08 -6.27 9.12
CA LEU A 96 -13.02 -5.02 9.87
C LEU A 96 -14.38 -4.83 10.55
N PRO A 97 -14.46 -4.85 11.89
CA PRO A 97 -15.71 -4.58 12.56
C PRO A 97 -16.06 -3.11 12.28
N LEU A 98 -16.95 -2.89 11.31
CA LEU A 98 -17.79 -1.71 11.29
C LEU A 98 -18.56 -1.75 12.60
N HIS A 99 -18.13 -0.96 13.58
CA HIS A 99 -18.93 -0.66 14.75
C HIS A 99 -20.34 -0.28 14.25
N ARG A 100 -21.31 -1.15 14.54
CA ARG A 100 -22.70 -0.71 14.69
C ARG A 100 -22.84 0.05 15.99
#